data_AF-A0A949JCY2-F1
#
_entry.id   AF-A0A949JCY2-F1
#
_cell.length_a   1.000
_cell.length_b   1.000
_cell.length_c   1.000
_cell.angle_alpha   90.00
_cell.angle_beta   90.00
_cell.angle_gamma   90.00
#
_symmetry.space_group_name_H-M   'P 1'
#
loop_
_entity.id
_entity.type
_entity.pdbx_description
1 polymer ?
#
loop_
_entity_poly.entity_id
_entity_poly.type
_entity_poly.pdbx_seq_one_letter_code
_entity_poly.pdbx_strand_id
1 'polypeptide(L)'
;MGDRRALVTSQLARGEPVDVDQVRGVDTATMTSLLGELGLPRETVDELRGHWDEMRRSTPWSSLLATMVASVERDRGHIDAPLVIFDDFDDHGTSGRLIAFYLFALQYEGLRTYHQRLGVPEDVSLATARALARHAETHRLKHATTGIDAAWWMQTVLRGEILQVGSLKFHHFRLGVSTLSPRPWLDEAEIVRLGEGFRHGDFALGVHIPARVDISRPALDATFERARDVITRVWPSPSRRVATCQSWMMDERLGAALGDDSNIVGFQRRFTLIDPFDDDEGMVRYFVFGPRDGAAEPVTASRLQRVVGDVLSRGERWHNRTGWLEFD
;
A
#
# COMPACT_ATOMS: atom_id res chain seq x y z
N MET A 1 19.32 -19.85 -2.30
CA MET A 1 18.48 -18.71 -1.88
C MET A 1 18.75 -18.49 -0.39
N GLY A 2 19.27 -17.33 0.01
CA GLY A 2 19.44 -17.03 1.44
C GLY A 2 18.09 -17.00 2.15
N ASP A 3 18.07 -17.13 3.49
CA ASP A 3 16.82 -17.03 4.26
C ASP A 3 16.28 -15.59 4.16
N ARG A 4 15.33 -15.36 3.23
CA ARG A 4 14.72 -14.04 2.97
C ARG A 4 14.13 -13.45 4.25
N ARG A 5 13.58 -14.28 5.15
CA ARG A 5 13.09 -13.78 6.44
C ARG A 5 14.21 -13.23 7.30
N ALA A 6 15.38 -13.89 7.33
CA ALA A 6 16.49 -13.42 8.15
C ALA A 6 16.99 -12.05 7.67
N LEU A 7 17.02 -11.84 6.35
CA LEU A 7 17.32 -10.53 5.76
C LEU A 7 16.30 -9.47 6.19
N VAL A 8 15.01 -9.75 6.01
CA VAL A 8 13.93 -8.81 6.39
C VAL A 8 13.93 -8.54 7.89
N THR A 9 14.15 -9.56 8.72
CA THR A 9 14.27 -9.42 10.18
C THR A 9 15.42 -8.48 10.53
N SER A 10 16.60 -8.66 9.93
CA SER A 10 17.76 -7.79 10.17
C SER A 10 17.48 -6.33 9.77
N GLN A 11 16.88 -6.12 8.60
CA GLN A 11 16.54 -4.78 8.10
C GLN A 11 15.53 -4.06 9.00
N LEU A 12 14.50 -4.78 9.48
CA LEU A 12 13.48 -4.21 10.37
C LEU A 12 14.01 -3.97 11.79
N ALA A 13 14.87 -4.86 12.30
CA ALA A 13 15.43 -4.74 13.65
C ALA A 13 16.38 -3.56 13.76
N ARG A 14 17.14 -3.23 12.70
CA ARG A 14 18.16 -2.16 12.71
C ARG A 14 19.18 -2.29 13.86
N GLY A 15 19.46 -3.54 14.28
CA GLY A 15 20.37 -3.84 15.40
C GLY A 15 19.77 -3.61 16.79
N GLU A 16 18.50 -3.23 16.90
CA GLU A 16 17.81 -3.08 18.18
C GLU A 16 17.33 -4.45 18.72
N PRO A 17 17.38 -4.66 20.04
CA PRO A 17 16.87 -5.89 20.64
C PRO A 17 15.34 -5.97 20.48
N VAL A 18 14.84 -7.17 20.20
CA VAL A 18 13.41 -7.44 20.03
C VAL A 18 12.97 -8.42 21.11
N ASP A 19 11.96 -8.05 21.88
CA ASP A 19 11.29 -8.96 22.79
C ASP A 19 10.39 -9.92 21.98
N VAL A 20 10.78 -11.17 21.86
CA VAL A 20 10.00 -12.18 21.13
C VAL A 20 8.82 -12.69 21.97
N ASP A 21 8.84 -12.49 23.28
CA ASP A 21 7.79 -12.94 24.19
C ASP A 21 6.50 -12.14 24.05
N GLN A 22 6.56 -10.92 23.49
CA GLN A 22 5.35 -10.18 23.08
C GLN A 22 4.50 -10.92 22.04
N VAL A 23 5.10 -11.85 21.29
CA VAL A 23 4.43 -12.72 20.31
C VAL A 23 4.16 -14.10 20.93
N ARG A 24 5.18 -14.69 21.57
CA ARG A 24 5.08 -16.04 22.16
C ARG A 24 4.17 -16.12 23.38
N GLY A 25 3.98 -15.00 24.07
CA GLY A 25 3.11 -14.90 25.24
C GLY A 25 1.63 -14.82 24.88
N VAL A 26 1.29 -14.47 23.64
CA VAL A 26 -0.11 -14.35 23.20
C VAL A 26 -0.70 -15.74 22.95
N ASP A 27 -1.65 -16.13 23.79
CA ASP A 27 -2.34 -17.41 23.66
C ASP A 27 -3.40 -17.38 22.54
N THR A 28 -3.92 -18.56 22.19
CA THR A 28 -4.90 -18.69 21.10
C THR A 28 -6.21 -17.98 21.39
N ALA A 29 -6.63 -17.89 22.66
CA ALA A 29 -7.86 -17.20 23.03
C ALA A 29 -7.73 -15.69 22.79
N THR A 30 -6.62 -15.10 23.22
CA THR A 30 -6.29 -13.69 23.02
C THR A 30 -6.15 -13.38 21.54
N MET A 31 -5.40 -14.18 20.79
CA MET A 31 -5.27 -13.99 19.34
C MET A 31 -6.61 -14.10 18.63
N THR A 32 -7.49 -15.03 19.03
CA THR A 32 -8.83 -15.14 18.46
C THR A 32 -9.66 -13.88 18.69
N SER A 33 -9.55 -13.28 19.89
CA SER A 33 -10.22 -12.01 20.19
C SER A 33 -9.73 -10.89 19.28
N LEU A 34 -8.41 -10.72 19.16
CA LEU A 34 -7.79 -9.69 18.30
C LEU A 34 -8.20 -9.83 16.84
N LEU A 35 -8.21 -11.07 16.32
CA LEU A 35 -8.66 -11.36 14.96
C LEU A 35 -10.14 -11.02 14.74
N GLY A 36 -10.97 -11.19 15.76
CA GLY A 36 -12.40 -10.84 15.73
C GLY A 36 -12.67 -9.36 15.49
N GLU A 37 -11.74 -8.48 15.88
CA GLU A 37 -11.87 -7.02 15.69
C GLU A 37 -11.62 -6.57 14.25
N LEU A 38 -10.97 -7.42 13.43
CA LEU A 38 -10.54 -7.06 12.07
C LEU A 38 -11.66 -7.16 11.03
N GLY A 39 -12.82 -7.72 11.38
CA GLY A 39 -13.97 -7.89 10.48
C GLY A 39 -13.66 -8.79 9.27
N LEU A 40 -12.82 -9.81 9.46
CA LEU A 40 -12.44 -10.78 8.42
C LEU A 40 -13.53 -11.85 8.22
N PRO A 41 -13.59 -12.51 7.05
CA PRO A 41 -14.47 -13.66 6.84
C PRO A 41 -14.21 -14.78 7.86
N ARG A 42 -15.27 -15.47 8.28
CA ARG A 42 -15.18 -16.54 9.29
C ARG A 42 -14.17 -17.62 8.93
N GLU A 43 -14.15 -18.06 7.68
CA GLU A 43 -13.20 -19.06 7.17
C GLU A 43 -11.74 -18.62 7.35
N THR A 44 -11.45 -17.34 7.09
CA THR A 44 -10.12 -16.75 7.28
C THR A 44 -9.74 -16.73 8.76
N VAL A 45 -10.67 -16.34 9.64
CA VAL A 45 -10.43 -16.33 11.10
C VAL A 45 -10.20 -17.75 11.62
N ASP A 46 -10.95 -18.73 11.13
CA ASP A 46 -10.78 -20.14 11.54
C ASP A 46 -9.42 -20.71 11.12
N GLU A 47 -8.94 -20.40 9.91
CA GLU A 47 -7.59 -20.78 9.46
C GLU A 47 -6.49 -20.13 10.31
N LEU A 48 -6.59 -18.82 10.54
CA LEU A 48 -5.64 -18.06 11.38
C LEU A 48 -5.62 -18.61 12.81
N ARG A 49 -6.79 -18.84 13.41
CA ARG A 49 -6.90 -19.43 14.75
C ARG A 49 -6.27 -20.81 14.82
N GLY A 50 -6.50 -21.65 13.80
CA GLY A 50 -5.93 -23.00 13.73
C GLY A 50 -4.42 -23.02 13.59
N HIS A 51 -3.84 -22.00 12.93
CA HIS A 51 -2.41 -21.94 12.64
C HIS A 51 -1.59 -21.15 13.67
N TRP A 52 -2.22 -20.32 14.51
CA TRP A 52 -1.53 -19.43 15.44
C TRP A 52 -0.52 -20.12 16.35
N ASP A 53 -0.87 -21.31 16.83
CA ASP A 53 -0.05 -22.05 17.79
C ASP A 53 1.25 -22.61 17.16
N GLU A 54 1.25 -22.84 15.84
CA GLU A 54 2.46 -23.17 15.07
C GLU A 54 3.31 -21.91 14.83
N MET A 55 2.67 -20.82 14.41
CA MET A 55 3.29 -19.51 14.16
C MET A 55 4.08 -19.03 15.37
N ARG A 56 3.44 -18.98 16.54
CA ARG A 56 4.03 -18.44 17.77
C ARG A 56 5.14 -19.33 18.35
N ARG A 57 5.09 -20.65 18.13
CA ARG A 57 6.14 -21.59 18.62
C ARG A 57 7.34 -21.69 17.69
N SER A 58 7.19 -21.33 16.41
CA SER A 58 8.29 -21.35 15.45
C SER A 58 9.25 -20.19 15.73
N THR A 59 10.50 -20.48 16.10
CA THR A 59 11.49 -19.43 16.39
C THR A 59 11.66 -18.44 15.23
N PRO A 60 11.88 -18.86 13.99
CA PRO A 60 12.09 -17.91 12.92
C PRO A 60 10.87 -17.03 12.62
N TRP A 61 9.65 -17.56 12.73
CA TRP A 61 8.43 -16.79 12.46
C TRP A 61 8.03 -15.88 13.62
N SER A 62 8.11 -16.36 14.86
CA SER A 62 7.87 -15.54 16.04
C SER A 62 8.87 -14.39 16.15
N SER A 63 10.15 -14.61 15.85
CA SER A 63 11.17 -13.55 15.80
C SER A 63 10.89 -12.53 14.72
N LEU A 64 10.55 -12.95 13.49
CA LEU A 64 10.19 -12.01 12.42
C LEU A 64 8.94 -11.20 12.80
N LEU A 65 7.87 -11.84 13.28
CA LEU A 65 6.64 -11.15 13.66
C LEU A 65 6.87 -10.16 14.81
N ALA A 66 7.64 -10.54 15.84
CA ALA A 66 7.98 -9.64 16.94
C ALA A 66 8.80 -8.44 16.44
N THR A 67 9.69 -8.66 15.47
CA THR A 67 10.48 -7.59 14.85
C THR A 67 9.60 -6.65 14.03
N MET A 68 8.62 -7.18 13.29
CA MET A 68 7.65 -6.36 12.57
C MET A 68 6.80 -5.52 13.52
N VAL A 69 6.35 -6.10 14.64
CA VAL A 69 5.62 -5.40 15.70
C VAL A 69 6.46 -4.25 16.27
N ALA A 70 7.69 -4.55 16.73
CA ALA A 70 8.59 -3.54 17.28
C ALA A 70 8.90 -2.42 16.28
N SER A 71 9.10 -2.76 15.00
CA SER A 71 9.31 -1.79 13.93
C SER A 71 8.12 -0.85 13.74
N VAL A 72 6.91 -1.40 13.68
CA VAL A 72 5.68 -0.62 13.54
C VAL A 72 5.48 0.33 14.74
N GLU A 73 5.74 -0.14 15.95
CA GLU A 73 5.59 0.68 17.17
C GLU A 73 6.60 1.82 17.23
N ARG A 74 7.86 1.51 16.97
CA ARG A 74 8.97 2.47 16.96
C ARG A 74 8.79 3.55 15.91
N ASP A 75 8.39 3.17 14.69
CA ASP A 75 8.36 4.07 13.54
C ASP A 75 6.97 4.69 13.29
N ARG A 76 6.03 4.51 14.23
CA ARG A 76 4.66 5.03 14.15
C ARG A 76 4.65 6.55 13.98
N GLY A 77 4.05 7.02 12.88
CA GLY A 77 3.96 8.43 12.53
C GLY A 77 5.25 9.06 12.03
N HIS A 78 6.35 8.31 11.95
CA HIS A 78 7.65 8.83 11.52
C HIS A 78 7.83 8.61 10.01
N ILE A 79 7.29 9.52 9.20
CA ILE A 79 7.24 9.42 7.72
C ILE A 79 8.58 9.19 7.00
N ASP A 80 9.69 9.55 7.65
CA ASP A 80 11.03 9.38 7.09
C ASP A 80 11.76 8.16 7.64
N ALA A 81 11.13 7.39 8.54
CA ALA A 81 11.75 6.16 9.00
C ALA A 81 11.77 5.18 7.82
N PRO A 82 12.91 4.53 7.54
CA PRO A 82 13.05 3.61 6.43
C PRO A 82 11.90 2.61 6.35
N LEU A 83 11.31 2.47 5.17
CA LEU A 83 10.32 1.45 4.91
C LEU A 83 11.00 0.23 4.28
N VAL A 84 10.93 -0.91 4.95
CA VAL A 84 11.47 -2.17 4.40
C VAL A 84 10.45 -2.76 3.44
N ILE A 85 10.75 -2.71 2.15
CA ILE A 85 9.97 -3.33 1.08
C ILE A 85 10.52 -4.74 0.85
N PHE A 86 9.65 -5.74 0.89
CA PHE A 86 10.02 -7.15 0.73
C PHE A 86 8.96 -7.89 -0.08
N ASP A 87 9.39 -8.95 -0.77
CA ASP A 87 8.48 -9.89 -1.44
C ASP A 87 7.69 -10.71 -0.43
N ASP A 88 6.43 -10.99 -0.75
CA ASP A 88 5.55 -11.80 0.08
C ASP A 88 6.10 -13.22 0.29
N PHE A 89 5.80 -13.81 1.44
CA PHE A 89 6.36 -15.09 1.90
C PHE A 89 5.53 -16.32 1.48
N ASP A 90 4.82 -16.25 0.36
CA ASP A 90 3.90 -17.29 -0.12
C ASP A 90 4.57 -18.65 -0.33
N ASP A 91 5.78 -18.63 -0.87
CA ASP A 91 6.66 -19.79 -1.09
C ASP A 91 7.25 -20.36 0.21
N HIS A 92 7.02 -19.72 1.36
CA HIS A 92 7.49 -20.16 2.69
C HIS A 92 6.40 -20.80 3.54
N GLY A 93 5.30 -21.24 2.91
CA GLY A 93 4.23 -22.00 3.55
C GLY A 93 3.24 -21.14 4.34
N THR A 94 2.40 -21.78 5.15
CA THR A 94 1.24 -21.14 5.78
C THR A 94 1.62 -19.98 6.71
N SER A 95 2.67 -20.12 7.53
CA SER A 95 3.15 -19.02 8.37
C SER A 95 3.56 -17.79 7.56
N GLY A 96 4.18 -18.00 6.39
CA GLY A 96 4.56 -16.91 5.49
C GLY A 96 3.36 -16.16 4.93
N ARG A 97 2.34 -16.88 4.46
CA ARG A 97 1.10 -16.28 3.97
C ARG A 97 0.34 -15.51 5.06
N LEU A 98 0.32 -16.04 6.27
CA LEU A 98 -0.54 -15.55 7.34
C LEU A 98 0.11 -14.46 8.22
N ILE A 99 1.43 -14.23 8.14
CA ILE A 99 2.15 -13.32 9.05
C ILE A 99 1.56 -11.90 9.13
N ALA A 100 1.14 -11.35 8.00
CA ALA A 100 0.60 -9.99 7.94
C ALA A 100 -0.74 -9.85 8.68
N PHE A 101 -1.56 -10.90 8.73
CA PHE A 101 -2.79 -10.90 9.53
C PHE A 101 -2.47 -10.82 11.02
N TYR A 102 -1.52 -11.61 11.51
CA TYR A 102 -1.12 -11.57 12.91
C TYR A 102 -0.48 -10.25 13.30
N LEU A 103 0.37 -9.69 12.42
CA LEU A 103 0.92 -8.34 12.61
C LEU A 103 -0.21 -7.32 12.76
N PHE A 104 -1.21 -7.36 11.86
CA PHE A 104 -2.33 -6.44 11.90
C PHE A 104 -3.16 -6.62 13.17
N ALA A 105 -3.44 -7.86 13.58
CA ALA A 105 -4.18 -8.17 14.82
C ALA A 105 -3.47 -7.60 16.06
N LEU A 106 -2.15 -7.76 16.14
CA LEU A 106 -1.34 -7.26 17.26
C LEU A 106 -1.19 -5.74 17.28
N GLN A 107 -1.38 -5.06 16.14
CA GLN A 107 -1.11 -3.62 16.00
C GLN A 107 -2.36 -2.78 15.71
N TYR A 108 -3.54 -3.41 15.61
CA TYR A 108 -4.77 -2.73 15.25
C TYR A 108 -5.18 -1.69 16.31
N GLU A 109 -5.11 -2.04 17.59
CA GLU A 109 -5.40 -1.11 18.69
C GLU A 109 -4.41 0.07 18.70
N GLY A 110 -3.13 -0.20 18.45
CA GLY A 110 -2.10 0.84 18.33
C GLY A 110 -2.39 1.83 17.20
N LEU A 111 -2.84 1.32 16.04
CA LEU A 111 -3.30 2.15 14.92
C LEU A 111 -4.51 2.99 15.30
N ARG A 112 -5.55 2.38 15.89
CA ARG A 112 -6.77 3.08 16.30
C ARG A 112 -6.46 4.20 17.30
N THR A 113 -5.65 3.91 18.31
CA THR A 113 -5.24 4.88 19.33
C THR A 113 -4.48 6.04 18.69
N TYR A 114 -3.56 5.74 17.76
CA TYR A 114 -2.83 6.78 17.04
C TYR A 114 -3.75 7.67 16.19
N HIS A 115 -4.66 7.07 15.43
CA HIS A 115 -5.67 7.80 14.66
C HIS A 115 -6.55 8.70 15.54
N GLN A 116 -6.99 8.20 16.70
CA GLN A 116 -7.76 8.99 17.66
C GLN A 116 -6.96 10.20 18.17
N ARG A 117 -5.67 10.02 18.51
CA ARG A 117 -4.80 11.13 18.95
C ARG A 117 -4.63 12.20 17.88
N LEU A 118 -4.57 11.81 16.61
CA LEU A 118 -4.48 12.76 15.49
C LEU A 118 -5.84 13.39 15.10
N GLY A 119 -6.94 12.96 15.72
CA GLY A 119 -8.28 13.44 15.38
C GLY A 119 -8.79 12.94 14.03
N VAL A 120 -8.31 11.78 13.56
CA VAL A 120 -8.80 11.10 12.35
C VAL A 120 -10.27 10.70 12.58
N PRO A 121 -11.20 11.06 11.68
CA PRO A 121 -12.58 10.61 11.77
C PRO A 121 -12.68 9.08 11.84
N GLU A 122 -13.61 8.57 12.65
CA GLU A 122 -13.72 7.12 12.90
C GLU A 122 -13.94 6.32 11.62
N ASP A 123 -14.76 6.82 10.70
CA ASP A 123 -15.05 6.15 9.44
C ASP A 123 -13.84 6.11 8.50
N VAL A 124 -12.99 7.15 8.52
CA VAL A 124 -11.68 7.17 7.81
C VAL A 124 -10.71 6.18 8.45
N SER A 125 -10.64 6.12 9.78
CA SER A 125 -9.81 5.16 10.50
C SER A 125 -10.21 3.72 10.18
N LEU A 126 -11.52 3.43 10.19
CA LEU A 126 -12.07 2.12 9.82
C LEU A 126 -11.84 1.79 8.34
N ALA A 127 -12.06 2.76 7.43
CA ALA A 127 -11.81 2.58 6.00
C ALA A 127 -10.34 2.27 5.70
N THR A 128 -9.42 2.92 6.43
CA THR A 128 -7.98 2.68 6.38
C THR A 128 -7.65 1.26 6.82
N ALA A 129 -8.18 0.82 7.96
CA ALA A 129 -7.97 -0.53 8.48
C ALA A 129 -8.49 -1.64 7.56
N ARG A 130 -9.57 -1.39 6.82
CA ARG A 130 -10.10 -2.30 5.78
C ARG A 130 -9.12 -2.56 4.62
N ALA A 131 -7.94 -1.92 4.60
CA ALA A 131 -6.87 -2.27 3.68
C ALA A 131 -6.51 -3.76 3.82
N LEU A 132 -6.45 -4.29 5.04
CA LEU A 132 -6.15 -5.71 5.27
C LEU A 132 -7.09 -6.63 4.47
N ALA A 133 -8.41 -6.47 4.64
CA ALA A 133 -9.40 -7.27 3.94
C ALA A 133 -9.33 -7.11 2.42
N ARG A 134 -9.05 -5.90 1.91
CA ARG A 134 -8.88 -5.66 0.46
C ARG A 134 -7.67 -6.39 -0.11
N HIS A 135 -6.53 -6.34 0.59
CA HIS A 135 -5.31 -7.02 0.16
C HIS A 135 -5.45 -8.55 0.32
N ALA A 136 -6.18 -9.04 1.33
CA ALA A 136 -6.54 -10.44 1.48
C ALA A 136 -7.39 -10.95 0.32
N GLU A 137 -8.40 -10.17 -0.09
CA GLU A 137 -9.24 -10.53 -1.24
C GLU A 137 -8.44 -10.54 -2.54
N THR A 138 -7.55 -9.57 -2.74
CA THR A 138 -6.69 -9.56 -3.92
C THR A 138 -5.77 -10.77 -3.95
N HIS A 139 -5.18 -11.14 -2.81
CA HIS A 139 -4.37 -12.35 -2.70
C HIS A 139 -5.17 -13.60 -3.06
N ARG A 140 -6.36 -13.76 -2.50
CA ARG A 140 -7.24 -14.91 -2.76
C ARG A 140 -7.58 -15.05 -4.24
N LEU A 141 -7.89 -13.94 -4.92
CA LEU A 141 -8.17 -13.95 -6.37
C LEU A 141 -6.95 -14.36 -7.21
N LYS A 142 -5.75 -14.08 -6.72
CA LYS A 142 -4.48 -14.32 -7.42
C LYS A 142 -3.92 -15.72 -7.18
N HIS A 143 -4.03 -16.21 -5.95
CA HIS A 143 -3.33 -17.42 -5.47
C HIS A 143 -4.27 -18.52 -4.98
N ALA A 144 -5.59 -18.28 -4.99
CA ALA A 144 -6.62 -19.20 -4.49
C ALA A 144 -6.39 -19.70 -3.05
N THR A 145 -5.63 -18.94 -2.25
CA THR A 145 -5.27 -19.26 -0.86
C THR A 145 -5.42 -18.03 0.02
N THR A 146 -5.51 -18.23 1.33
CA THR A 146 -5.46 -17.15 2.32
C THR A 146 -4.04 -16.61 2.44
N GLY A 147 -3.91 -15.29 2.31
CA GLY A 147 -2.66 -14.55 2.40
C GLY A 147 -2.94 -13.05 2.19
N ILE A 148 -1.90 -12.23 2.13
CA ILE A 148 -1.99 -10.78 1.90
C ILE A 148 -1.12 -10.40 0.72
N ASP A 149 -1.71 -9.77 -0.29
CA ASP A 149 -0.99 -9.19 -1.43
C ASP A 149 -0.24 -7.93 -0.98
N ALA A 150 1.05 -7.83 -1.27
CA ALA A 150 1.93 -6.74 -0.83
C ALA A 150 1.88 -6.55 0.69
N ALA A 151 2.23 -7.59 1.45
CA ALA A 151 2.24 -7.61 2.91
C ALA A 151 3.08 -6.48 3.53
N TRP A 152 4.16 -6.06 2.87
CA TRP A 152 4.97 -4.92 3.31
C TRP A 152 4.15 -3.62 3.42
N TRP A 153 3.09 -3.45 2.61
CA TRP A 153 2.20 -2.28 2.64
C TRP A 153 1.43 -2.16 3.96
N MET A 154 1.25 -3.26 4.70
CA MET A 154 0.57 -3.19 5.99
C MET A 154 1.38 -2.38 7.02
N GLN A 155 2.70 -2.25 6.84
CA GLN A 155 3.53 -1.40 7.70
C GLN A 155 3.11 0.07 7.63
N THR A 156 2.85 0.61 6.45
CA THR A 156 2.49 2.03 6.26
C THR A 156 1.09 2.32 6.81
N VAL A 157 0.18 1.35 6.65
CA VAL A 157 -1.16 1.39 7.27
C VAL A 157 -1.03 1.39 8.79
N LEU A 158 -0.28 0.44 9.36
CA LEU A 158 -0.18 0.27 10.80
C LEU A 158 0.65 1.37 11.48
N ARG A 159 1.63 1.98 10.79
CA ARG A 159 2.37 3.17 11.24
C ARG A 159 1.52 4.44 11.23
N GLY A 160 0.34 4.41 10.60
CA GLY A 160 -0.58 5.55 10.52
C GLY A 160 -0.10 6.62 9.52
N GLU A 161 0.66 6.21 8.51
CA GLU A 161 1.21 7.10 7.47
C GLU A 161 0.29 7.21 6.25
N ILE A 162 -0.78 6.40 6.22
CA ILE A 162 -1.75 6.33 5.13
C ILE A 162 -3.15 6.43 5.70
N LEU A 163 -4.00 7.22 5.04
CA LEU A 163 -5.44 7.29 5.29
C LEU A 163 -6.20 6.93 4.02
N GLN A 164 -7.21 6.08 4.15
CA GLN A 164 -8.20 5.90 3.09
C GLN A 164 -9.36 6.85 3.30
N VAL A 165 -9.50 7.83 2.40
CA VAL A 165 -10.61 8.77 2.36
C VAL A 165 -11.40 8.51 1.09
N GLY A 166 -12.69 8.19 1.23
CA GLY A 166 -13.53 7.78 0.10
C GLY A 166 -12.91 6.62 -0.66
N SER A 167 -12.71 6.81 -1.96
CA SER A 167 -12.19 5.77 -2.86
C SER A 167 -10.67 5.68 -2.89
N LEU A 168 -9.94 6.67 -2.38
CA LEU A 168 -8.48 6.76 -2.54
C LEU A 168 -7.75 6.63 -1.19
N LYS A 169 -6.49 6.21 -1.27
CA LYS A 169 -5.55 6.26 -0.15
C LYS A 169 -4.61 7.45 -0.34
N PHE A 170 -4.34 8.17 0.73
CA PHE A 170 -3.41 9.28 0.78
C PHE A 170 -2.33 8.94 1.78
N HIS A 171 -1.07 9.00 1.35
CA HIS A 171 0.07 8.90 2.24
C HIS A 171 0.76 10.26 2.33
N HIS A 172 1.16 10.69 3.52
CA HIS A 172 1.97 11.90 3.67
C HIS A 172 3.46 11.56 3.64
N PHE A 173 4.26 12.40 2.98
CA PHE A 173 5.69 12.16 2.83
C PHE A 173 6.44 13.47 2.55
N ARG A 174 7.78 13.41 2.56
CA ARG A 174 8.68 14.48 2.11
C ARG A 174 9.34 14.13 0.78
N LEU A 175 9.18 15.01 -0.21
CA LEU A 175 9.70 14.82 -1.57
C LEU A 175 11.22 14.57 -1.55
N GLY A 176 11.67 13.54 -2.26
CA GLY A 176 13.07 13.15 -2.34
C GLY A 176 13.68 12.58 -1.06
N VAL A 177 12.95 12.55 0.07
CA VAL A 177 13.46 12.09 1.37
C VAL A 177 12.82 10.78 1.78
N SER A 178 11.49 10.74 1.93
CA SER A 178 10.80 9.54 2.41
C SER A 178 10.87 8.40 1.39
N THR A 179 10.81 7.15 1.85
CA THR A 179 10.98 5.96 0.99
C THR A 179 9.96 5.89 -0.15
N LEU A 180 8.72 6.32 0.08
CA LEU A 180 7.65 6.29 -0.92
C LEU A 180 7.51 7.58 -1.75
N SER A 181 8.47 8.50 -1.65
CA SER A 181 8.53 9.64 -2.58
C SER A 181 8.60 9.11 -4.02
N PRO A 182 7.86 9.71 -4.97
CA PRO A 182 7.92 9.31 -6.38
C PRO A 182 9.35 9.45 -6.91
N ARG A 183 9.79 8.45 -7.67
CA ARG A 183 11.11 8.43 -8.32
C ARG A 183 10.98 7.83 -9.73
N PRO A 184 11.58 8.45 -10.76
CA PRO A 184 12.29 9.73 -10.73
C PRO A 184 11.36 10.92 -10.44
N TRP A 185 11.95 12.03 -9.99
CA TRP A 185 11.27 13.32 -9.77
C TRP A 185 11.82 14.37 -10.75
N LEU A 186 11.36 15.61 -10.64
CA LEU A 186 11.79 16.75 -11.45
C LEU A 186 13.30 17.02 -11.32
N ASP A 187 13.89 17.58 -12.38
CA ASP A 187 15.26 18.08 -12.32
C ASP A 187 15.37 19.40 -11.54
N GLU A 188 16.61 19.81 -11.24
CA GLU A 188 16.88 21.02 -10.45
C GLU A 188 16.32 22.29 -11.09
N ALA A 189 16.32 22.40 -12.43
CA ALA A 189 15.83 23.58 -13.13
C ALA A 189 14.32 23.73 -12.98
N GLU A 190 13.59 22.62 -13.13
CA GLU A 190 12.14 22.58 -12.93
C GLU A 190 11.75 22.77 -11.45
N ILE A 191 12.52 22.21 -10.51
CA ILE A 191 12.32 22.45 -9.06
C ILE A 191 12.47 23.93 -8.74
N VAL A 192 13.52 24.59 -9.24
CA VAL A 192 13.72 26.03 -9.05
C VAL A 192 12.59 26.83 -9.67
N ARG A 193 12.12 26.45 -10.87
CA ARG A 193 11.03 27.12 -11.60
C ARG A 193 9.69 27.01 -10.86
N LEU A 194 9.35 25.82 -10.35
CA LEU A 194 8.06 25.57 -9.68
C LEU A 194 8.05 26.01 -8.21
N GLY A 195 9.22 26.06 -7.57
CA GLY A 195 9.42 26.61 -6.25
C GLY A 195 8.90 25.72 -5.11
N GLU A 196 8.45 26.37 -4.03
CA GLU A 196 7.93 25.71 -2.83
C GLU A 196 6.74 24.79 -3.17
N GLY A 197 6.72 23.63 -2.53
CA GLY A 197 5.80 22.52 -2.80
C GLY A 197 6.38 21.45 -3.74
N PHE A 198 7.46 21.75 -4.46
CA PHE A 198 8.11 20.84 -5.40
C PHE A 198 9.56 20.51 -5.03
N ARG A 199 10.14 21.20 -4.03
CA ARG A 199 11.54 21.02 -3.62
C ARG A 199 11.71 19.73 -2.84
N HIS A 200 12.92 19.19 -2.88
CA HIS A 200 13.29 18.10 -1.99
C HIS A 200 13.15 18.55 -0.53
N GLY A 201 12.50 17.73 0.29
CA GLY A 201 12.17 18.02 1.67
C GLY A 201 10.80 18.66 1.88
N ASP A 202 10.16 19.22 0.84
CA ASP A 202 8.80 19.73 0.94
C ASP A 202 7.83 18.58 1.23
N PHE A 203 6.81 18.88 2.03
CA PHE A 203 5.76 17.92 2.31
C PHE A 203 4.86 17.75 1.08
N ALA A 204 4.46 16.52 0.81
CA ALA A 204 3.52 16.17 -0.24
C ALA A 204 2.58 15.06 0.23
N LEU A 205 1.51 14.85 -0.54
CA LEU A 205 0.73 13.62 -0.45
C LEU A 205 1.04 12.74 -1.63
N GLY A 206 0.96 11.43 -1.46
CA GLY A 206 0.84 10.54 -2.61
C GLY A 206 -0.47 9.78 -2.57
N VAL A 207 -1.10 9.74 -3.73
CA VAL A 207 -2.41 9.20 -3.99
C VAL A 207 -2.26 7.79 -4.54
N HIS A 208 -2.92 6.84 -3.88
CA HIS A 208 -2.94 5.43 -4.25
C HIS A 208 -4.37 4.99 -4.52
N ILE A 209 -4.54 4.13 -5.53
CA ILE A 209 -5.84 3.60 -5.95
C ILE A 209 -5.98 2.17 -5.40
N PRO A 210 -6.79 1.94 -4.35
CA PRO A 210 -7.04 0.59 -3.88
C PRO A 210 -7.78 -0.25 -4.94
N ALA A 211 -7.57 -1.56 -4.93
CA ALA A 211 -8.29 -2.45 -5.83
C ALA A 211 -9.81 -2.41 -5.55
N ARG A 212 -10.60 -2.49 -6.63
CA ARG A 212 -12.07 -2.61 -6.60
C ARG A 212 -12.79 -1.46 -5.88
N VAL A 213 -12.29 -0.23 -6.04
CA VAL A 213 -12.95 1.00 -5.59
C VAL A 213 -13.66 1.71 -6.73
N ASP A 214 -14.64 2.54 -6.41
CA ASP A 214 -15.29 3.39 -7.40
C ASP A 214 -14.41 4.60 -7.73
N ILE A 215 -13.84 4.62 -8.93
CA ILE A 215 -13.08 5.75 -9.49
C ILE A 215 -13.90 6.57 -10.49
N SER A 216 -15.24 6.49 -10.43
CA SER A 216 -16.12 7.38 -11.19
C SER A 216 -15.85 8.84 -10.84
N ARG A 217 -16.17 9.75 -11.77
CA ARG A 217 -15.94 11.20 -11.55
C ARG A 217 -16.61 11.71 -10.26
N PRO A 218 -17.90 11.41 -9.98
CA PRO A 218 -18.55 11.87 -8.74
C PRO A 218 -17.89 11.30 -7.47
N ALA A 219 -17.47 10.02 -7.49
CA ALA A 219 -16.81 9.41 -6.34
C ALA A 219 -15.44 10.04 -6.07
N LEU A 220 -14.68 10.36 -7.12
CA LEU A 220 -13.41 11.06 -7.02
C LEU A 220 -13.58 12.50 -6.54
N ASP A 221 -14.59 13.22 -7.04
CA ASP A 221 -14.86 14.60 -6.62
C ASP A 221 -15.16 14.66 -5.12
N ALA A 222 -16.08 13.79 -4.64
CA ALA A 222 -16.38 13.67 -3.22
C ALA A 222 -15.16 13.19 -2.39
N THR A 223 -14.33 12.33 -2.96
CA THR A 223 -13.11 11.85 -2.31
C THR A 223 -12.10 12.97 -2.09
N PHE A 224 -11.80 13.77 -3.11
CA PHE A 224 -10.83 14.87 -3.01
C PHE A 224 -11.35 16.01 -2.13
N GLU A 225 -12.63 16.37 -2.22
CA GLU A 225 -13.25 17.33 -1.32
C GLU A 225 -13.08 16.91 0.14
N ARG A 226 -13.44 15.67 0.45
CA ARG A 226 -13.31 15.12 1.80
C ARG A 226 -11.86 14.97 2.24
N ALA A 227 -10.97 14.60 1.33
CA ALA A 227 -9.55 14.46 1.63
C ALA A 227 -8.94 15.78 2.08
N ARG A 228 -9.30 16.91 1.45
CA ARG A 228 -8.83 18.24 1.88
C ARG A 228 -9.27 18.55 3.31
N ASP A 229 -10.54 18.35 3.66
CA ASP A 229 -11.03 18.56 5.03
C ASP A 229 -10.28 17.71 6.07
N VAL A 230 -10.14 16.41 5.80
CA VAL A 230 -9.55 15.47 6.74
C VAL A 230 -8.03 15.67 6.87
N ILE A 231 -7.33 15.76 5.74
CA ILE A 231 -5.86 15.72 5.72
C ILE A 231 -5.26 17.03 6.22
N THR A 232 -5.84 18.19 5.91
CA THR A 232 -5.35 19.47 6.40
C THR A 232 -5.47 19.58 7.93
N ARG A 233 -6.44 18.88 8.54
CA ARG A 233 -6.57 18.78 10.00
C ARG A 233 -5.63 17.74 10.62
N VAL A 234 -5.52 16.56 10.01
CA VAL A 234 -4.79 15.41 10.58
C VAL A 234 -3.28 15.54 10.38
N TRP A 235 -2.86 16.04 9.21
CA TRP A 235 -1.46 16.23 8.85
C TRP A 235 -1.24 17.69 8.41
N PRO A 236 -1.32 18.67 9.33
CA PRO A 236 -1.06 20.06 8.98
C PRO A 236 0.39 20.22 8.48
N SER A 237 0.58 20.98 7.41
CA SER A 237 1.90 21.23 6.84
C SER A 237 2.00 22.64 6.26
N PRO A 238 3.11 23.37 6.51
CA PRO A 238 3.28 24.73 6.01
C PRO A 238 3.69 24.78 4.52
N SER A 239 4.31 23.73 3.98
CA SER A 239 4.86 23.71 2.61
C SER A 239 4.18 22.69 1.69
N ARG A 240 3.13 22.01 2.17
CA ARG A 240 2.40 21.07 1.33
C ARG A 240 1.56 21.83 0.32
N ARG A 241 1.80 21.51 -0.93
CA ARG A 241 1.10 22.09 -2.08
C ARG A 241 0.53 21.00 -2.97
N VAL A 242 1.30 19.94 -3.20
CA VAL A 242 0.97 18.92 -4.20
C VAL A 242 0.56 17.60 -3.60
N ALA A 243 -0.36 16.93 -4.29
CA ALA A 243 -0.55 15.50 -4.21
C ALA A 243 -0.02 14.84 -5.50
N THR A 244 0.78 13.81 -5.36
CA THR A 244 1.41 13.07 -6.46
C THR A 244 0.76 11.72 -6.64
N CYS A 245 0.81 11.16 -7.84
CA CYS A 245 0.47 9.77 -8.08
C CYS A 245 1.45 9.22 -9.10
N GLN A 246 2.21 8.20 -8.69
CA GLN A 246 3.07 7.45 -9.60
C GLN A 246 2.40 6.10 -9.86
N SER A 247 2.00 5.88 -11.11
CA SER A 247 1.27 4.69 -11.50
C SER A 247 1.36 4.45 -13.00
N TRP A 248 1.30 3.19 -13.40
CA TRP A 248 1.05 2.81 -14.79
C TRP A 248 -0.25 3.40 -15.35
N MET A 249 -1.24 3.69 -14.49
CA MET A 249 -2.48 4.37 -14.88
C MET A 249 -2.27 5.81 -15.37
N MET A 250 -1.07 6.37 -15.14
CA MET A 250 -0.69 7.71 -15.60
C MET A 250 -0.05 7.71 -17.00
N ASP A 251 0.11 6.55 -17.64
CA ASP A 251 0.62 6.47 -19.00
C ASP A 251 -0.39 7.03 -20.03
N GLU A 252 0.04 8.03 -20.81
CA GLU A 252 -0.81 8.77 -21.75
C GLU A 252 -1.37 7.89 -22.88
N ARG A 253 -0.75 6.72 -23.14
CA ARG A 253 -1.27 5.73 -24.09
C ARG A 253 -2.66 5.22 -23.69
N LEU A 254 -2.96 5.18 -22.39
CA LEU A 254 -4.29 4.82 -21.90
C LEU A 254 -5.34 5.87 -22.27
N GLY A 255 -4.97 7.16 -22.28
CA GLY A 255 -5.83 8.26 -22.69
C GLY A 255 -6.35 8.07 -24.12
N ALA A 256 -5.42 7.88 -25.06
CA ALA A 256 -5.74 7.69 -26.47
C ALA A 256 -6.54 6.41 -26.75
N ALA A 257 -6.25 5.33 -26.02
CA ALA A 257 -6.79 4.01 -26.31
C ALA A 257 -8.09 3.68 -25.56
N LEU A 258 -8.29 4.24 -24.36
CA LEU A 258 -9.51 4.04 -23.57
C LEU A 258 -10.56 5.11 -23.85
N GLY A 259 -10.20 6.29 -24.34
CA GLY A 259 -11.17 7.36 -24.61
C GLY A 259 -11.78 8.01 -23.35
N ASP A 260 -12.58 9.05 -23.58
CA ASP A 260 -13.01 10.04 -22.58
C ASP A 260 -14.04 9.53 -21.55
N ASP A 261 -14.74 8.45 -21.89
CA ASP A 261 -15.72 7.79 -21.03
C ASP A 261 -15.08 6.87 -19.98
N SER A 262 -13.77 6.60 -20.11
CA SER A 262 -13.03 5.76 -19.17
C SER A 262 -12.81 6.47 -17.84
N ASN A 263 -13.17 5.80 -16.74
CA ASN A 263 -12.86 6.29 -15.39
C ASN A 263 -11.35 6.42 -15.15
N ILE A 264 -10.52 5.56 -15.76
CA ILE A 264 -9.04 5.66 -15.68
C ILE A 264 -8.58 6.98 -16.29
N VAL A 265 -9.10 7.33 -17.47
CA VAL A 265 -8.74 8.58 -18.16
C VAL A 265 -9.29 9.79 -17.40
N GLY A 266 -10.50 9.69 -16.84
CA GLY A 266 -11.05 10.70 -15.95
C GLY A 266 -10.19 10.93 -14.70
N PHE A 267 -9.66 9.87 -14.08
CA PHE A 267 -8.71 9.96 -12.96
C PHE A 267 -7.38 10.59 -13.40
N GLN A 268 -6.78 10.08 -14.47
CA GLN A 268 -5.50 10.57 -15.02
C GLN A 268 -5.52 12.07 -15.31
N ARG A 269 -6.60 12.58 -15.93
CA ARG A 269 -6.75 14.00 -16.30
C ARG A 269 -6.83 14.97 -15.11
N ARG A 270 -6.91 14.48 -13.87
CA ARG A 270 -6.81 15.32 -12.68
C ARG A 270 -5.37 15.74 -12.38
N PHE A 271 -4.40 15.06 -12.98
CA PHE A 271 -2.99 15.28 -12.73
C PHE A 271 -2.30 15.91 -13.92
N THR A 272 -1.37 16.83 -13.64
CA THR A 272 -0.36 17.29 -14.58
C THR A 272 0.79 16.30 -14.55
N LEU A 273 1.07 15.67 -15.69
CA LEU A 273 2.18 14.73 -15.80
C LEU A 273 3.52 15.47 -15.80
N ILE A 274 4.53 14.79 -15.27
CA ILE A 274 5.93 15.18 -15.43
C ILE A 274 6.60 14.21 -16.40
N ASP A 275 7.64 14.69 -17.07
CA ASP A 275 8.38 13.93 -18.08
C ASP A 275 9.23 12.78 -17.53
N PRO A 276 9.89 12.86 -16.37
CA PRO A 276 10.71 11.74 -15.92
C PRO A 276 9.82 10.57 -15.50
N PHE A 277 10.18 9.38 -15.98
CA PHE A 277 9.50 8.11 -15.69
C PHE A 277 10.46 6.94 -15.75
N ASP A 278 10.04 5.83 -15.16
CA ASP A 278 10.71 4.54 -15.29
C ASP A 278 9.79 3.55 -16.04
N ASP A 279 10.39 2.52 -16.62
CA ASP A 279 9.66 1.42 -17.23
C ASP A 279 9.38 0.32 -16.20
N ASP A 280 8.13 -0.11 -16.08
CA ASP A 280 7.75 -1.21 -15.18
C ASP A 280 6.67 -2.10 -15.80
N GLU A 281 7.10 -3.02 -16.67
CA GLU A 281 6.19 -4.01 -17.26
C GLU A 281 5.65 -5.01 -16.24
N GLY A 282 6.44 -5.33 -15.21
CA GLY A 282 6.09 -6.33 -14.20
C GLY A 282 4.85 -5.91 -13.42
N MET A 283 4.84 -4.66 -12.97
CA MET A 283 3.73 -4.05 -12.26
C MET A 283 2.45 -4.01 -13.11
N VAL A 284 2.54 -3.57 -14.37
CA VAL A 284 1.35 -3.49 -15.24
C VAL A 284 0.76 -4.88 -15.48
N ARG A 285 1.61 -5.86 -15.80
CA ARG A 285 1.17 -7.25 -15.99
C ARG A 285 0.49 -7.77 -14.74
N TYR A 286 1.08 -7.52 -13.57
CA TYR A 286 0.54 -7.94 -12.29
C TYR A 286 -0.84 -7.36 -11.98
N PHE A 287 -1.04 -6.05 -12.18
CA PHE A 287 -2.31 -5.38 -11.88
C PHE A 287 -3.42 -5.68 -12.91
N VAL A 288 -3.07 -5.88 -14.18
CA VAL A 288 -4.06 -6.06 -15.25
C VAL A 288 -4.42 -7.53 -15.48
N PHE A 289 -3.47 -8.45 -15.29
CA PHE A 289 -3.64 -9.88 -15.59
C PHE A 289 -3.47 -10.81 -14.38
N GLY A 290 -2.92 -10.34 -13.25
CA GLY A 290 -2.60 -11.17 -12.09
C GLY A 290 -1.27 -11.93 -12.23
N PRO A 291 -0.91 -12.77 -11.24
CA PRO A 291 0.29 -13.60 -11.30
C PRO A 291 0.19 -14.63 -12.42
N ARG A 292 1.34 -14.95 -13.01
CA ARG A 292 1.46 -15.92 -14.10
C ARG A 292 2.04 -17.23 -13.61
N ASP A 293 1.18 -18.16 -13.25
CA ASP A 293 1.54 -19.57 -13.18
C ASP A 293 0.81 -20.33 -14.29
N GLY A 294 1.52 -20.57 -15.41
CA GLY A 294 1.28 -21.72 -16.28
C GLY A 294 -0.02 -21.86 -17.09
N ALA A 295 -0.96 -20.91 -17.11
CA ALA A 295 -2.21 -21.04 -17.86
C ALA A 295 -2.50 -19.88 -18.83
N ALA A 296 -2.88 -20.28 -20.06
CA ALA A 296 -3.47 -19.61 -21.23
C ALA A 296 -3.46 -18.06 -21.34
N GLU A 297 -3.25 -17.57 -22.57
CA GLU A 297 -3.44 -16.16 -22.96
C GLU A 297 -4.68 -15.55 -22.30
N PRO A 298 -4.59 -14.34 -21.72
CA PRO A 298 -5.72 -13.74 -21.04
C PRO A 298 -6.88 -13.64 -22.02
N VAL A 299 -8.03 -14.22 -21.66
CA VAL A 299 -9.28 -13.91 -22.34
C VAL A 299 -9.40 -12.39 -22.30
N THR A 300 -9.33 -11.75 -23.48
CA THR A 300 -9.30 -10.29 -23.66
C THR A 300 -10.68 -9.68 -23.37
N ALA A 301 -11.14 -9.80 -22.13
CA ALA A 301 -12.50 -9.48 -21.73
C ALA A 301 -12.78 -7.97 -21.72
N SER A 302 -11.80 -7.14 -21.33
CA SER A 302 -11.97 -5.69 -21.19
C SER A 302 -11.17 -4.86 -22.21
N ARG A 303 -11.63 -3.62 -22.47
CA ARG A 303 -10.92 -2.63 -23.29
C ARG A 303 -9.50 -2.41 -22.76
N LEU A 304 -9.33 -2.34 -21.44
CA LEU A 304 -8.03 -2.18 -20.78
C LEU A 304 -7.09 -3.35 -21.08
N GLN A 305 -7.53 -4.60 -20.90
CA GLN A 305 -6.70 -5.77 -21.16
C GLN A 305 -6.23 -5.85 -22.61
N ARG A 306 -7.06 -5.44 -23.58
CA ARG A 306 -6.68 -5.37 -24.99
C ARG A 306 -5.57 -4.34 -25.22
N VAL A 307 -5.76 -3.11 -24.73
CA VAL A 307 -4.75 -2.04 -24.87
C VAL A 307 -3.43 -2.44 -24.24
N VAL A 308 -3.46 -3.01 -23.04
CA VAL A 308 -2.25 -3.46 -22.33
C VAL A 308 -1.60 -4.63 -23.07
N GLY A 309 -2.39 -5.59 -23.54
CA GLY A 309 -1.91 -6.72 -24.33
C GLY A 309 -1.23 -6.30 -25.64
N ASP A 310 -1.84 -5.35 -26.36
CA ASP A 310 -1.34 -4.87 -27.66
C ASP A 310 0.01 -4.16 -27.55
N VAL A 311 0.22 -3.35 -26.51
CA VAL A 311 1.51 -2.70 -26.24
C VAL A 311 2.56 -3.76 -25.93
N LEU A 312 2.23 -4.71 -25.04
CA LEU A 312 3.14 -5.78 -24.64
C LEU A 312 3.48 -6.74 -25.79
N SER A 313 2.55 -7.00 -26.72
CA SER A 313 2.78 -7.89 -27.86
C SER A 313 3.69 -7.27 -28.92
N ARG A 314 3.82 -5.93 -28.93
CA ARG A 314 4.74 -5.20 -29.80
C ARG A 314 6.17 -5.11 -29.24
N GLY A 315 6.40 -5.65 -28.04
CA GLY A 315 7.68 -5.52 -27.33
C GLY A 315 7.93 -4.11 -26.78
N GLU A 316 6.89 -3.28 -26.70
CA GLU A 316 6.96 -1.96 -26.08
C GLU A 316 6.81 -2.08 -24.56
N ARG A 317 7.45 -1.14 -23.84
CA ARG A 317 7.44 -1.11 -22.37
C ARG A 317 6.33 -0.21 -21.86
N TRP A 318 5.74 -0.54 -20.71
CA TRP A 318 4.79 0.33 -20.00
C TRP A 318 5.52 1.30 -19.08
N HIS A 319 5.08 2.56 -19.05
CA HIS A 319 5.72 3.60 -18.27
C HIS A 319 5.02 3.80 -16.93
N ASN A 320 5.78 3.75 -15.84
CA ASN A 320 5.33 4.18 -14.53
C ASN A 320 5.52 5.70 -14.42
N ARG A 321 4.55 6.44 -14.93
CA ARG A 321 4.57 7.91 -14.98
C ARG A 321 4.17 8.50 -13.63
N THR A 322 4.67 9.69 -13.35
CA THR A 322 4.25 10.50 -12.20
C THR A 322 3.42 11.68 -12.67
N GLY A 323 2.28 11.89 -12.01
CA GLY A 323 1.47 13.10 -12.13
C GLY A 323 1.31 13.80 -10.79
N TRP A 324 1.10 15.12 -10.81
CA TRP A 324 0.80 15.93 -9.64
C TRP A 324 -0.46 16.77 -9.83
N LEU A 325 -1.12 17.11 -8.73
CA LEU A 325 -2.20 18.08 -8.70
C LEU A 325 -2.01 19.03 -7.52
N GLU A 326 -2.53 20.25 -7.64
CA GLU A 326 -2.65 21.19 -6.52
C GLU A 326 -3.67 20.62 -5.52
N PHE A 327 -3.23 20.40 -4.28
CA PHE A 327 -4.05 19.79 -3.25
C PHE A 327 -4.54 20.81 -2.22
N ASP A 328 -3.62 21.59 -1.66
CA ASP A 328 -3.87 22.63 -0.64
C ASP A 328 -4.03 24.03 -1.26
#